data_AF-A0A519HFU2-F1
#
_entry.id   AF-A0A519HFU2-F1
#
_cell.length_a   1.000
_cell.length_b   1.000
_cell.length_c   1.000
_cell.angle_alpha   90.00
_cell.angle_beta   90.00
_cell.angle_gamma   90.00
#
_symmetry.space_group_name_H-M   'P 1'
#
loop_
_entity.id
_entity.type
_entity.pdbx_description
1 polymer ?
#
loop_
_entity_poly.entity_id
_entity_poly.type
_entity_poly.pdbx_seq_one_letter_code
_entity_poly.pdbx_strand_id
1 'polypeptide(L)' 'MKESWLDIPTSDGVMNTYTACPDEGGPFPTVLFYMDAPGKREELHDMA' A
#
# COMPACT_ATOMS: atom_id res chain seq x y z
N MET A 1 1.46 -7.32 12.18
CA MET A 1 1.13 -6.36 11.12
C MET A 1 0.26 -7.10 10.11
N LYS A 2 -0.90 -6.57 9.74
CA LYS A 2 -1.75 -7.12 8.69
C LYS A 2 -1.36 -6.50 7.37
N GLU A 3 -0.83 -7.32 6.49
CA GLU A 3 -0.39 -6.91 5.17
C GLU A 3 -1.29 -7.54 4.11
N SER A 4 -1.62 -6.78 3.07
CA SER A 4 -2.43 -7.31 1.97
C SER A 4 -2.17 -6.59 0.65
N TRP A 5 -2.39 -7.32 -0.43
CA TRP A 5 -2.49 -6.78 -1.77
C TRP A 5 -3.96 -6.58 -2.13
N LEU A 6 -4.26 -5.42 -2.69
CA LEU A 6 -5.59 -5.02 -3.11
C LEU A 6 -5.51 -4.48 -4.53
N ASP A 7 -6.49 -4.85 -5.34
CA ASP A 7 -6.69 -4.28 -6.67
C ASP A 7 -7.81 -3.24 -6.58
N ILE A 8 -7.45 -1.97 -6.76
CA ILE A 8 -8.40 -0.86 -6.69
C ILE A 8 -8.86 -0.52 -8.11
N PRO A 9 -10.15 -0.68 -8.44
CA PRO A 9 -10.67 -0.24 -9.73
C PRO A 9 -10.64 1.29 -9.84
N THR A 10 -10.09 1.80 -10.94
CA THR A 10 -10.06 3.22 -11.28
C THR A 10 -10.60 3.43 -12.71
N SER A 11 -10.81 4.68 -13.11
CA SER A 11 -11.22 5.00 -14.49
C SER A 11 -10.21 4.57 -15.55
N ASP A 12 -8.93 4.50 -15.19
CA ASP A 12 -7.82 4.21 -16.11
C ASP A 12 -7.38 2.74 -16.05
N GLY A 13 -8.09 1.91 -15.28
CA GLY A 13 -7.80 0.49 -15.11
C GLY A 13 -7.65 0.08 -13.64
N VAL A 14 -7.02 -1.06 -13.41
CA VAL A 14 -6.81 -1.60 -12.06
C VAL A 14 -5.50 -1.09 -11.47
N MET A 15 -5.59 -0.46 -10.30
CA MET A 15 -4.44 -0.01 -9.53
C MET A 15 -4.10 -1.03 -8.45
N ASN A 16 -3.06 -1.82 -8.69
CA ASN A 16 -2.53 -2.72 -7.68
C ASN A 16 -1.92 -1.91 -6.52
N THR A 17 -2.33 -2.25 -5.31
CA THR A 17 -2.04 -1.50 -4.09
C THR A 17 -1.62 -2.44 -2.98
N TYR A 18 -0.62 -2.05 -2.21
CA TYR A 18 -0.22 -2.75 -1.00
C TYR A 18 -0.66 -1.96 0.23
N THR A 19 -1.19 -2.66 1.22
CA THR A 19 -1.56 -2.06 2.51
C THR A 19 -0.88 -2.77 3.66
N ALA A 20 -0.50 -2.01 4.68
CA ALA A 20 -0.01 -2.51 5.96
C ALA A 20 -0.74 -1.78 7.08
N CYS A 21 -1.26 -2.54 8.04
CA CYS A 21 -1.99 -2.03 9.20
C CYS A 21 -1.45 -2.68 10.48
N PRO A 22 -1.32 -1.94 11.60
CA PRO A 22 -1.03 -2.55 12.90
C PRO A 22 -2.07 -3.62 13.29
N ASP A 23 -1.67 -4.63 14.06
CA ASP A 23 -2.60 -5.70 14.51
C ASP A 23 -3.54 -5.23 15.63
N GLU A 24 -3.19 -4.11 16.26
CA GLU A 24 -3.91 -3.48 17.36
C GLU A 24 -5.30 -2.98 16.92
N GLY A 25 -6.22 -2.89 17.88
CA GLY A 25 -7.56 -2.35 17.65
C GLY A 25 -7.54 -0.83 17.53
N GLY A 26 -7.38 -0.31 16.31
CA GLY A 26 -7.38 1.12 15.97
C GLY A 26 -8.68 1.88 16.34
N PRO A 27 -8.82 3.16 15.90
CA PRO A 27 -8.45 3.63 14.56
C PRO A 27 -7.02 4.20 14.45
N PHE A 28 -6.41 4.01 13.28
CA PHE A 28 -5.13 4.61 12.91
C PHE A 28 -5.32 5.63 11.78
N PRO A 29 -4.56 6.73 11.77
CA PRO A 29 -4.55 7.64 10.63
C PRO A 29 -3.99 6.92 9.39
N THR A 30 -4.61 7.14 8.24
CA THR A 30 -4.13 6.58 6.96
C THR A 30 -3.02 7.46 6.39
N VAL A 31 -1.92 6.81 5.98
CA VAL A 31 -0.82 7.44 5.23
C VAL A 31 -0.82 6.87 3.82
N LEU A 32 -0.79 7.74 2.81
CA LEU A 32 -0.76 7.36 1.41
C LEU A 32 0.61 7.64 0.81
N PHE A 33 1.25 6.59 0.28
CA PHE A 33 2.45 6.72 -0.53
C PHE A 33 2.06 6.58 -2.00
N TYR A 34 2.22 7.66 -2.76
CA TYR A 34 2.04 7.64 -4.21
C TYR A 34 3.41 7.69 -4.86
N MET A 35 3.75 6.62 -5.59
CA MET A 35 5.03 6.49 -6.28
C MET A 35 4.94 7.14 -7.66
N ASP A 36 6.01 7.78 -8.09
CA ASP A 36 6.07 8.66 -9.26
C ASP A 36 6.24 7.93 -10.61
N ALA A 37 6.83 6.74 -10.66
CA ALA A 37 6.96 5.98 -11.90
C ALA A 37 6.99 4.44 -11.74
N PRO A 38 7.96 3.82 -11.06
CA PRO A 38 7.85 2.40 -10.73
C PRO A 38 7.02 2.23 -9.46
N GLY A 39 5.96 1.42 -9.51
CA GLY A 39 5.17 1.03 -8.32
C GLY A 39 6.04 0.37 -7.23
N LYS A 40 5.43 0.04 -6.07
CA LYS A 40 6.13 -0.56 -4.92
C LYS A 40 6.99 -1.76 -5.36
N ARG A 41 8.32 -1.65 -5.22
CA ARG A 41 9.29 -2.73 -5.46
C ARG A 41 9.66 -3.43 -4.16
N GLU A 42 10.08 -4.69 -4.27
CA GLU A 42 10.63 -5.45 -3.14
C GLU A 42 11.86 -4.75 -2.55
N GLU A 43 12.70 -4.10 -3.37
CA GLU A 43 13.90 -3.38 -2.90
C GLU A 43 13.59 -2.15 -2.03
N LEU A 44 12.36 -1.62 -2.07
CA LEU A 44 11.91 -0.52 -1.20
C LEU A 44 11.44 -1.00 0.18
N HIS A 45 11.33 -2.32 0.40
CA HIS A 45 10.95 -2.92 1.67
C HIS A 45 12.08 -2.82 2.71
N ASP A 46 13.34 -2.93 2.27
CA ASP A 46 14.51 -3.00 3.17
C ASP A 46 15.10 -1.62 3.52
N MET A 47 14.60 -0.55 2.88
CA MET A 47 15.07 0.82 3.11
C MET A 47 14.20 1.61 4.10
N ALA A 48 13.08 1.04 4.55
CA ALA A 48 12.16 1.63 5.52
C ALA A 48 12.28 0.97 6.89
#